data_AF-A0A7K9AV58-F1
#
_entry.id   AF-A0A7K9AV58-F1
#
_cell.length_a   1.000
_cell.length_b   1.000
_cell.length_c   1.000
_cell.angle_alpha   90.00
_cell.angle_beta   90.00
_cell.angle_gamma   90.00
#
_symmetry.space_group_name_H-M   'P 1'
#
loop_
_entity.id
_entity.type
_entity.pdbx_description
1 polymer ?
#
loop_
_entity_poly.entity_id
_entity_poly.type
_entity_poly.pdbx_seq_one_letter_code
_entity_poly.pdbx_strand_id
1 'polypeptide(L)'
;MLSLLARVAAAAATRPLRSPLCSPVWSWAAAAAAARALLAGPPLPAVLPLAGLKTKTSLKRRCKDCFIVRRRGRLYVCCKTNPRHKQRKM
;
A
#
# COMPACT_ATOMS: atom_id res chain seq x y z
N MET A 1 7.43 -49.21 33.26
CA MET A 1 6.36 -50.09 32.73
C MET A 1 5.39 -50.36 33.86
N LEU A 2 4.08 -50.43 33.56
CA LEU A 2 2.92 -50.59 34.47
C LEU A 2 2.59 -49.33 35.29
N SER A 3 1.51 -48.56 35.07
CA SER A 3 0.06 -48.79 34.86
C SER A 3 -0.69 -48.37 36.11
N LEU A 4 -1.62 -47.42 36.01
CA LEU A 4 -3.02 -47.51 36.46
C LEU A 4 -3.67 -46.12 36.61
N LEU A 5 -5.00 -46.14 36.54
CA LEU A 5 -5.99 -45.12 36.88
C LEU A 5 -6.39 -44.18 35.72
N ALA A 6 -7.66 -44.00 35.37
CA ALA A 6 -8.91 -44.62 35.79
C ALA A 6 -10.04 -44.06 34.91
N ARG A 7 -11.06 -44.90 34.69
CA ARG A 7 -12.50 -44.57 34.69
C ARG A 7 -13.05 -43.69 33.55
N VAL A 8 -13.76 -44.32 32.60
CA VAL A 8 -15.23 -44.56 32.58
C VAL A 8 -16.01 -43.28 32.26
N ALA A 9 -16.65 -43.25 31.10
CA ALA A 9 -18.06 -42.89 30.97
C ALA A 9 -18.58 -43.32 29.59
N ALA A 10 -19.64 -44.11 29.62
CA ALA A 10 -20.44 -44.55 28.50
C ALA A 10 -21.30 -43.40 27.94
N ALA A 11 -21.68 -43.48 26.67
CA ALA A 11 -23.09 -43.53 26.27
C ALA A 11 -23.20 -43.46 24.74
N ALA A 12 -23.92 -44.43 24.19
CA ALA A 12 -24.40 -44.42 22.82
C ALA A 12 -25.40 -43.29 22.61
N ALA A 13 -25.29 -42.55 21.50
CA ALA A 13 -26.40 -41.81 20.92
C ALA A 13 -26.12 -41.55 19.42
N THR A 14 -26.74 -42.40 18.61
CA THR A 14 -27.45 -42.06 17.37
C THR A 14 -26.96 -40.85 16.57
N ARG A 15 -26.42 -41.15 15.39
CA ARG A 15 -26.15 -40.25 14.27
C ARG A 15 -27.39 -39.38 13.97
N PRO A 16 -27.36 -38.05 14.11
CA PRO A 16 -28.40 -37.23 13.53
C PRO A 16 -28.20 -37.20 12.01
N LEU A 17 -29.19 -37.74 11.31
CA LEU A 17 -29.39 -37.61 9.87
C LEU A 17 -29.53 -36.12 9.56
N ARG A 18 -28.51 -35.55 8.90
CA ARG A 18 -28.51 -34.16 8.41
C ARG A 18 -29.61 -34.00 7.36
N SER A 19 -30.67 -33.29 7.75
CA SER A 19 -31.74 -32.82 6.86
C SER A 19 -31.22 -31.82 5.82
N PRO A 20 -31.63 -31.91 4.54
CA PRO A 20 -31.24 -30.99 3.49
C PRO A 20 -32.31 -29.89 3.34
N LEU A 21 -32.41 -28.95 4.27
CA LEU A 21 -33.17 -27.72 4.05
C LEU A 21 -32.46 -26.56 4.73
N CYS A 22 -31.43 -26.06 4.05
CA CYS A 22 -31.00 -24.68 4.20
C CYS A 22 -30.19 -24.32 2.96
N SER A 23 -30.89 -23.76 1.99
CA SER A 23 -30.33 -23.19 0.77
C SER A 23 -29.23 -22.18 1.14
N PRO A 24 -28.03 -22.24 0.56
CA PRO A 24 -26.98 -21.28 0.85
C PRO A 24 -27.36 -19.92 0.26
N VAL A 25 -27.57 -18.92 1.11
CA VAL A 25 -27.78 -17.49 0.78
C VAL A 25 -26.51 -16.84 0.18
N TRP A 26 -25.65 -17.61 -0.48
CA TRP A 26 -24.36 -17.13 -1.02
C TRP A 26 -24.33 -17.06 -2.54
N SER A 27 -25.49 -17.14 -3.21
CA SER A 27 -25.55 -17.04 -4.67
C SER A 27 -25.73 -15.61 -5.21
N TRP A 28 -25.99 -14.60 -4.37
CA TRP A 28 -26.06 -13.19 -4.82
C TRP A 28 -24.76 -12.41 -4.57
N ALA A 29 -23.90 -12.88 -3.67
CA ALA A 29 -22.64 -12.20 -3.35
C ALA A 29 -21.60 -12.28 -4.49
N ALA A 30 -21.63 -13.35 -5.29
CA ALA A 30 -20.69 -13.53 -6.41
C ALA A 30 -21.01 -12.65 -7.63
N ALA A 31 -22.30 -12.36 -7.89
CA ALA A 31 -22.72 -11.57 -9.04
C ALA A 31 -22.43 -10.05 -8.88
N ALA A 32 -22.46 -9.54 -7.64
CA ALA A 32 -22.21 -8.13 -7.36
C ALA A 32 -20.72 -7.74 -7.42
N ALA A 33 -19.79 -8.68 -7.28
CA ALA A 33 -18.35 -8.41 -7.31
C ALA A 33 -17.82 -8.16 -8.73
N ALA A 34 -18.33 -8.88 -9.73
CA ALA A 34 -17.89 -8.77 -11.13
C ALA A 34 -18.28 -7.43 -11.78
N ALA A 35 -19.46 -6.89 -11.45
CA ALA A 35 -19.92 -5.60 -11.98
C ALA A 35 -19.09 -4.41 -11.45
N ARG A 36 -18.57 -4.50 -10.22
CA ARG A 36 -17.73 -3.44 -9.62
C ARG A 36 -16.33 -3.38 -10.22
N ALA A 37 -15.81 -4.49 -10.73
CA ALA A 37 -14.51 -4.55 -11.38
C ALA A 37 -14.49 -3.86 -12.76
N LEU A 38 -15.61 -3.86 -13.47
CA LEU A 38 -15.74 -3.20 -14.78
C LEU A 38 -15.96 -1.68 -14.69
N LEU A 39 -16.53 -1.20 -13.58
CA LEU A 39 -16.72 0.23 -13.29
C LEU A 39 -15.50 0.86 -12.61
N ALA A 40 -14.63 0.05 -12.00
CA ALA A 40 -13.34 0.48 -11.48
C ALA A 40 -12.31 0.44 -12.61
N GLY A 41 -12.28 1.50 -13.43
CA GLY A 41 -11.22 1.71 -14.41
C GLY A 41 -9.83 1.54 -13.76
N PRO A 42 -8.81 1.11 -14.52
CA PRO A 42 -7.48 0.84 -13.98
C PRO A 42 -7.01 2.05 -13.16
N PRO A 43 -6.36 1.85 -11.99
CA PRO A 43 -5.86 2.96 -11.21
C PRO A 43 -4.91 3.76 -12.11
N LEU A 44 -5.34 4.97 -12.48
CA LEU A 44 -4.52 5.87 -13.27
C LEU A 44 -3.20 6.01 -12.52
N PRO A 45 -2.04 5.79 -13.17
CA PRO A 45 -0.77 5.92 -12.49
C PRO A 45 -0.73 7.33 -11.92
N ALA A 46 -0.65 7.41 -10.59
CA ALA A 46 -0.56 8.65 -9.86
C ALA A 46 0.57 9.48 -10.48
N VAL A 47 0.17 10.55 -11.17
CA VAL A 47 0.95 11.65 -11.72
C VAL A 47 2.46 11.44 -11.56
N LEU A 48 3.12 10.88 -12.58
CA LEU A 48 4.58 10.76 -12.56
C LEU A 48 5.17 12.17 -12.36
N PRO A 49 6.02 12.41 -11.33
CA PRO A 49 6.60 13.72 -11.12
C PRO A 49 7.47 14.06 -12.33
N LEU A 50 6.98 14.98 -13.17
CA LEU A 50 7.73 15.56 -14.27
C LEU A 50 9.06 16.09 -13.70
N ALA A 51 10.18 15.61 -14.24
CA ALA A 51 11.51 15.79 -13.70
C ALA A 51 11.80 17.25 -13.29
N GLY A 52 11.68 17.53 -12.00
CA GLY A 52 11.86 18.84 -11.40
C GLY A 52 13.28 19.10 -10.90
N LEU A 53 13.46 20.29 -10.31
CA LEU A 53 14.68 20.71 -9.61
C LEU A 53 15.13 19.70 -8.53
N LYS A 54 16.43 19.38 -8.48
CA LYS A 54 17.00 18.43 -7.49
C LYS A 54 16.80 18.94 -6.05
N THR A 55 15.98 18.26 -5.27
CA THR A 55 15.75 18.60 -3.85
C THR A 55 16.78 17.86 -2.96
N LYS A 56 17.48 18.57 -2.08
CA LYS A 56 18.52 18.02 -1.16
C LYS A 56 18.36 18.60 0.24
N THR A 57 18.76 17.86 1.27
CA THR A 57 18.73 18.31 2.67
C THR A 57 19.77 19.42 2.95
N SER A 58 20.97 19.26 2.40
CA SER A 58 22.05 20.26 2.45
C SER A 58 22.36 20.81 1.07
N LEU A 59 22.59 22.12 1.00
CA LEU A 59 22.94 22.82 -0.23
C LEU A 59 24.45 23.08 -0.28
N LYS A 60 25.07 22.72 -1.40
CA LYS A 60 26.49 22.99 -1.69
C LYS A 60 26.61 23.60 -3.08
N ARG A 61 27.48 24.61 -3.21
CA ARG A 61 27.88 25.18 -4.50
C ARG A 61 28.84 24.20 -5.19
N ARG A 62 28.64 23.93 -6.48
CA ARG A 62 29.50 23.04 -7.28
C ARG A 62 30.44 23.80 -8.22
N CYS A 63 30.15 25.07 -8.43
CA CYS A 63 30.79 25.93 -9.43
C CYS A 63 30.89 27.35 -8.89
N LYS A 64 31.71 28.19 -9.54
CA LYS A 64 31.92 29.59 -9.17
C LYS A 64 30.64 30.42 -9.35
N ASP A 65 29.90 30.13 -10.44
CA ASP A 65 28.65 30.82 -10.79
C ASP A 65 27.43 30.31 -10.01
N CYS A 66 27.64 29.38 -9.08
CA CYS A 66 26.57 28.81 -8.29
C CYS A 66 26.33 29.73 -7.08
N PHE A 67 25.14 30.31 -6.98
CA PHE A 67 24.78 31.21 -5.88
C PHE A 67 23.53 30.73 -5.15
N ILE A 68 23.43 31.11 -3.88
CA ILE A 68 22.35 30.68 -2.98
C ILE A 68 21.34 31.82 -2.88
N VAL A 69 20.06 31.50 -3.10
CA VAL A 69 18.94 32.47 -3.00
C VAL A 69 17.84 31.92 -2.11
N ARG A 70 17.17 32.81 -1.37
CA ARG A 70 15.92 32.49 -0.66
C ARG A 70 14.74 32.88 -1.54
N ARG A 71 13.83 31.94 -1.79
CA ARG A 71 12.58 32.17 -2.53
C ARG A 71 11.45 31.42 -1.84
N ARG A 72 10.31 32.06 -1.60
CA ARG A 72 9.14 31.42 -0.97
C ARG A 72 9.50 30.66 0.33
N GLY A 73 10.33 31.27 1.18
CA GLY A 73 10.77 30.68 2.45
C GLY A 73 11.80 29.54 2.37
N ARG A 74 12.18 29.06 1.18
CA ARG A 74 13.17 27.98 1.02
C ARG A 74 14.47 28.48 0.38
N LEU A 75 15.57 27.79 0.69
CA LEU A 75 16.87 28.04 0.06
C LEU A 75 16.99 27.27 -1.25
N TYR A 76 17.61 27.89 -2.25
CA TYR A 76 17.88 27.32 -3.56
C TYR A 76 19.32 27.59 -3.95
N VAL A 77 19.95 26.63 -4.63
CA VAL A 77 21.16 26.89 -5.42
C VAL A 77 20.71 27.15 -6.84
N CYS A 78 21.05 28.32 -7.37
CA CYS A 78 20.84 28.68 -8.77
C CYS A 78 22.19 28.80 -9.47
N CYS A 79 22.23 28.45 -10.75
CA CYS A 79 23.39 28.63 -11.61
C CYS A 79 22.88 28.97 -13.01
N LYS A 80 23.42 30.03 -13.61
CA LYS A 80 23.03 30.50 -14.95
C LYS A 80 23.74 29.67 -16.03
N THR A 81 25.04 29.43 -15.83
CA THR A 81 25.93 28.67 -16.73
C THR A 81 25.55 27.20 -16.85
N ASN A 82 25.27 26.54 -15.71
CA ASN A 82 25.04 25.10 -15.63
C ASN A 82 23.71 24.77 -14.93
N PRO A 83 22.61 24.51 -15.67
CA PRO A 83 21.30 24.24 -15.07
C PRO A 83 21.26 22.95 -14.25
N ARG A 84 22.18 22.01 -14.49
CA ARG A 84 22.34 20.76 -13.72
C ARG A 84 22.68 20.98 -12.24
N HIS A 85 23.19 22.17 -11.88
CA HIS A 85 23.55 22.53 -10.51
C HIS A 85 22.38 23.08 -9.69
N LYS A 86 21.24 23.38 -10.33
CA LYS A 86 20.10 23.95 -9.64
C LYS A 86 19.58 22.94 -8.60
N GLN A 87 19.44 23.38 -7.36
CA GLN A 87 19.00 22.54 -6.23
C GLN A 87 18.03 23.30 -5.31
N ARG A 88 17.10 22.58 -4.64
CA ARG A 88 16.18 23.10 -3.61
C ARG A 88 16.50 22.49 -2.26
N LYS A 89 16.50 23.27 -1.18
CA LYS A 89 16.56 22.71 0.17
C LYS A 89 15.23 22.01 0.47
N MET A 90 15.29 20.73 0.83
CA MET A 90 14.13 20.01 1.36
C MET A 90 13.65 20.68 2.65
#